data_AF-A0A655FYP1-F1
#
_entry.id   AF-A0A655FYP1-F1
#
_cell.length_a   1.000
_cell.length_b   1.000
_cell.length_c   1.000
_cell.angle_alpha   90.00
_cell.angle_beta   90.00
_cell.angle_gamma   90.00
#
_symmetry.space_group_name_H-M   'P 1'
#
loop_
_entity.id
_entity.type
_entity.pdbx_description
1 polymer ?
#
loop_
_entity_poly.entity_id
_entity_poly.type
_entity_poly.pdbx_seq_one_letter_code
_entity_poly.pdbx_strand_id
1 'polypeptide(L)'
;MLAAASRRLLPSEDDAVAVCAPGARTEFELLAAAARDAFGLDVHPAVRYVRQRDDNPHRDSMVWRFAADTNDLGVPITLLEAPSPEPDSSRATSADTFTFTAHTLGMQDSTCLLVTGQPFVPYQNFDALRTLALPFGIQVETVGFGIDRYDGLGELDQQHPAKLLQEVRSTIRAARALLERIEAGERMATDPRR
;
A
#
# COMPACT_ATOMS: atom_id res chain seq x y z
N MET A 1 -8.04 -1.80 -7.03
CA MET A 1 -7.41 -2.76 -6.09
C MET A 1 -7.12 -2.04 -4.78
N LEU A 2 -7.05 -2.76 -3.68
CA LEU A 2 -6.69 -2.23 -2.36
C LEU A 2 -5.61 -3.14 -1.77
N ALA A 3 -4.54 -2.57 -1.24
CA ALA A 3 -3.40 -3.33 -0.75
C ALA A 3 -2.97 -2.84 0.63
N ALA A 4 -2.66 -3.78 1.52
CA ALA A 4 -2.16 -3.54 2.87
C ALA A 4 -0.85 -4.28 3.08
N ALA A 5 0.00 -3.73 3.95
CA ALA A 5 1.19 -4.44 4.41
C ALA A 5 0.81 -5.56 5.40
N SER A 6 1.52 -6.68 5.34
CA SER A 6 1.34 -7.76 6.31
C SER A 6 2.03 -7.41 7.62
N ARG A 7 1.21 -6.91 8.56
CA ARG A 7 1.64 -6.53 9.91
C ARG A 7 0.47 -6.55 10.88
N ARG A 8 0.81 -6.65 12.16
CA ARG A 8 -0.12 -6.34 13.24
C ARG A 8 -0.38 -4.85 13.34
N LEU A 9 -1.58 -4.51 13.81
CA LEU A 9 -1.92 -3.17 14.22
C LEU A 9 -1.15 -2.80 15.49
N LEU A 10 -0.74 -1.54 15.56
CA LEU A 10 -0.05 -0.94 16.69
C LEU A 10 -1.09 -0.47 17.73
N PRO A 11 -0.75 -0.41 19.03
CA PRO A 11 -1.66 0.11 20.05
C PRO A 11 -2.17 1.53 19.77
N SER A 12 -1.38 2.35 19.08
CA SER A 12 -1.79 3.70 18.65
C SER A 12 -2.93 3.71 17.62
N GLU A 13 -3.29 2.54 17.06
CA GLU A 13 -4.35 2.37 16.06
C GLU A 13 -5.65 1.82 16.69
N ASP A 14 -5.67 1.53 18.00
CA ASP A 14 -6.79 0.87 18.68
C ASP A 14 -8.11 1.65 18.58
N ASP A 15 -8.08 2.98 18.67
CA ASP A 15 -9.29 3.82 18.53
C ASP A 15 -9.90 3.70 17.14
N ALA A 16 -9.05 3.68 16.09
CA ALA A 16 -9.50 3.49 14.73
C ALA A 16 -10.07 2.08 14.51
N VAL A 17 -9.47 1.07 15.13
CA VAL A 17 -9.98 -0.31 15.09
C VAL A 17 -11.33 -0.43 15.78
N ALA A 18 -11.48 0.16 16.96
CA ALA A 18 -12.73 0.10 17.73
C ALA A 18 -13.91 0.72 16.97
N VAL A 19 -13.66 1.74 16.15
CA VAL A 19 -14.70 2.41 15.34
C VAL A 19 -14.93 1.70 14.01
N CYS A 20 -13.87 1.37 13.28
CA CYS A 20 -13.98 0.95 11.88
C CYS A 20 -14.07 -0.58 11.70
N ALA A 21 -13.43 -1.36 12.58
CA ALA A 21 -13.35 -2.81 12.45
C ALA A 21 -13.07 -3.50 13.79
N PRO A 22 -14.06 -3.57 14.70
CA PRO A 22 -13.87 -4.19 16.00
C PRO A 22 -13.32 -5.61 15.89
N GLY A 23 -12.15 -5.85 16.49
CA GLY A 23 -11.49 -7.15 16.51
C GLY A 23 -10.50 -7.41 15.37
N ALA A 24 -10.30 -6.46 14.44
CA ALA A 24 -9.21 -6.54 13.46
C ALA A 24 -7.85 -6.57 14.16
N ARG A 25 -6.98 -7.49 13.74
CA ARG A 25 -5.64 -7.69 14.30
C ARG A 25 -4.53 -7.26 13.35
N THR A 26 -4.82 -7.25 12.06
CA THR A 26 -3.87 -6.89 11.00
C THR A 26 -4.38 -5.72 10.16
N GLU A 27 -3.45 -5.04 9.48
CA GLU A 27 -3.80 -3.98 8.53
C GLU A 27 -4.71 -4.51 7.41
N PHE A 28 -4.51 -5.76 6.97
CA PHE A 28 -5.39 -6.39 5.98
C PHE A 28 -6.81 -6.61 6.51
N GLU A 29 -6.98 -7.07 7.76
CA GLU A 29 -8.30 -7.25 8.35
C GLU A 29 -9.05 -5.92 8.50
N LEU A 30 -8.33 -4.86 8.90
CA LEU A 30 -8.88 -3.51 8.96
C LEU A 30 -9.28 -3.00 7.56
N LEU A 31 -8.43 -3.19 6.55
CA LEU A 31 -8.71 -2.83 5.16
C LEU A 31 -9.92 -3.60 4.60
N ALA A 32 -10.00 -4.91 4.86
CA ALA A 32 -11.11 -5.74 4.39
C ALA A 32 -12.44 -5.33 5.03
N ALA A 33 -12.44 -5.00 6.32
CA ALA A 33 -13.62 -4.51 7.02
C ALA A 33 -14.07 -3.14 6.47
N ALA A 34 -13.12 -2.21 6.25
CA ALA A 34 -13.41 -0.91 5.66
C ALA A 34 -13.92 -1.04 4.21
N ALA A 35 -13.33 -1.94 3.42
CA ALA A 35 -13.75 -2.18 2.04
C ALA A 35 -15.16 -2.82 1.97
N ARG A 36 -15.50 -3.70 2.92
CA ARG A 36 -16.85 -4.23 3.06
C ARG A 36 -17.87 -3.13 3.31
N ASP A 37 -17.59 -2.21 4.23
CA ASP A 37 -18.49 -1.11 4.55
C ASP A 37 -18.60 -0.10 3.39
N ALA A 38 -17.47 0.27 2.79
CA ALA A 38 -17.43 1.29 1.74
C ALA A 38 -17.93 0.83 0.36
N PHE A 39 -17.81 -0.47 0.04
CA PHE A 39 -18.10 -1.00 -1.30
C PHE A 39 -19.12 -2.14 -1.32
N GLY A 40 -19.73 -2.48 -0.18
CA GLY A 40 -20.70 -3.57 -0.10
C GLY A 40 -20.09 -4.94 -0.43
N LEU A 41 -18.81 -5.18 -0.11
CA LEU A 41 -18.15 -6.44 -0.46
C LEU A 41 -18.76 -7.62 0.32
N ASP A 42 -19.29 -8.61 -0.38
CA ASP A 42 -19.67 -9.87 0.25
C ASP A 42 -18.43 -10.75 0.50
N VAL A 43 -17.88 -10.65 1.71
CA VAL A 43 -16.68 -11.38 2.15
C VAL A 43 -16.95 -12.86 2.52
N HIS A 44 -18.13 -13.42 2.19
CA HIS A 44 -18.43 -14.86 2.35
C HIS A 44 -17.61 -15.74 1.36
N PRO A 45 -17.56 -17.09 1.51
CA PRO A 45 -16.53 -17.96 0.91
C PRO A 45 -16.54 -18.08 -0.63
N ALA A 46 -17.37 -17.29 -1.33
CA ALA A 46 -17.32 -17.14 -2.79
C ALA A 46 -16.07 -16.38 -3.28
N VAL A 47 -15.32 -15.75 -2.37
CA VAL A 47 -14.04 -15.11 -2.67
C VAL A 47 -13.03 -16.17 -3.11
N ARG A 48 -12.53 -16.06 -4.36
CA ARG A 48 -11.31 -16.79 -4.75
C ARG A 48 -10.15 -16.18 -3.99
N TYR A 49 -9.65 -16.89 -2.99
CA TYR A 49 -8.47 -16.47 -2.23
C TYR A 49 -7.28 -17.40 -2.39
N VAL A 50 -6.09 -16.79 -2.46
CA VAL A 50 -4.82 -17.46 -2.22
C VAL A 50 -4.31 -16.94 -0.88
N ARG A 51 -3.95 -17.85 0.03
CA ARG A 51 -3.49 -17.51 1.38
C ARG A 51 -2.25 -18.30 1.72
N GLN A 52 -1.22 -17.61 2.20
CA GLN A 52 -0.08 -18.22 2.88
C GLN A 52 -0.06 -17.77 4.34
N ARG A 53 -0.44 -18.72 5.21
CA ARG A 53 -0.23 -18.86 6.66
C ARG A 53 1.21 -18.96 7.18
N ASP A 54 1.72 -18.05 8.01
CA ASP A 54 2.94 -18.31 8.79
C ASP A 54 2.78 -17.90 10.28
N ASP A 55 3.64 -18.42 11.15
CA ASP A 55 3.69 -18.00 12.56
C ASP A 55 4.25 -16.57 12.69
N ASN A 56 5.04 -16.12 11.69
CA ASN A 56 5.49 -14.74 11.56
C ASN A 56 4.49 -13.92 10.70
N PRO A 57 3.75 -12.96 11.27
CA PRO A 57 2.78 -12.13 10.53
C PRO A 57 3.40 -11.27 9.42
N HIS A 58 4.72 -11.15 9.33
CA HIS A 58 5.37 -10.45 8.22
C HIS A 58 5.55 -11.32 6.97
N ARG A 59 5.32 -12.63 7.08
CA ARG A 59 5.37 -13.60 5.95
C ARG A 59 4.00 -13.86 5.35
N ASP A 60 2.94 -13.40 6.01
CA ASP A 60 1.57 -13.64 5.58
C ASP A 60 1.32 -12.92 4.24
N SER A 61 0.59 -13.62 3.36
CA SER A 61 0.09 -13.02 2.12
C SER A 61 -1.30 -13.55 1.80
N MET A 62 -2.16 -12.65 1.36
CA MET A 62 -3.56 -12.93 1.06
C MET A 62 -3.97 -12.17 -0.19
N VAL A 63 -4.67 -12.82 -1.11
CA VAL A 63 -5.24 -12.16 -2.29
C VAL A 63 -6.70 -12.53 -2.36
N TRP A 64 -7.61 -11.57 -2.20
CA TRP A 64 -9.05 -11.76 -2.30
C TRP A 64 -9.58 -11.10 -3.55
N ARG A 65 -10.26 -11.87 -4.41
CA ARG A 65 -10.86 -11.36 -5.65
C ARG A 65 -12.39 -11.42 -5.57
N PHE A 66 -13.01 -10.27 -5.83
CA PHE A 66 -14.45 -10.05 -5.87
C PHE A 66 -14.85 -9.74 -7.32
N ALA A 67 -15.91 -10.39 -7.79
CA ALA A 67 -16.45 -10.13 -9.12
C ALA A 67 -17.26 -8.82 -9.13
N ALA A 68 -17.50 -8.29 -10.32
CA ALA A 68 -18.21 -7.01 -10.49
C ALA A 68 -19.64 -7.05 -9.95
N ASP A 69 -20.30 -8.20 -10.00
CA ASP A 69 -21.67 -8.44 -9.54
C ASP A 69 -21.79 -8.72 -8.04
N THR A 70 -20.67 -8.73 -7.30
CA THR A 70 -20.65 -9.02 -5.86
C THR A 70 -20.35 -7.79 -4.99
N ASN A 71 -20.50 -6.58 -5.55
CA ASN A 71 -20.24 -5.33 -4.85
C ASN A 71 -21.02 -4.15 -5.45
N ASP A 72 -21.13 -3.06 -4.68
CA ASP A 72 -21.94 -1.89 -5.04
C ASP A 72 -21.34 -1.04 -6.17
N LEU A 73 -20.05 -1.21 -6.47
CA LEU A 73 -19.37 -0.43 -7.51
C LEU A 73 -19.54 -1.01 -8.92
N GLY A 74 -20.01 -2.25 -9.07
CA GLY A 74 -20.17 -2.87 -10.38
C GLY A 74 -18.85 -3.13 -11.11
N VAL A 75 -17.71 -3.20 -10.40
CA VAL A 75 -16.37 -3.43 -10.97
C VAL A 75 -15.63 -4.52 -10.19
N PRO A 76 -14.70 -5.28 -10.81
CA PRO A 76 -13.90 -6.25 -10.09
C PRO A 76 -13.02 -5.58 -9.03
N ILE A 77 -13.01 -6.13 -7.82
CA ILE A 77 -12.20 -5.62 -6.70
C ILE A 77 -11.23 -6.70 -6.25
N THR A 78 -9.96 -6.33 -6.08
CA THR A 78 -8.95 -7.20 -5.48
C THR A 78 -8.42 -6.55 -4.21
N LEU A 79 -8.44 -7.29 -3.10
CA LEU A 79 -7.74 -6.93 -1.87
C LEU A 79 -6.46 -7.76 -1.78
N LEU A 80 -5.35 -7.15 -1.38
CA LEU A 80 -4.07 -7.82 -1.20
C LEU A 80 -3.44 -7.52 0.16
N GLU A 81 -2.88 -8.55 0.77
CA GLU A 81 -1.93 -8.45 1.87
C GLU A 81 -0.54 -8.79 1.32
N ALA A 82 0.37 -7.82 1.41
CA ALA A 82 1.74 -7.95 0.92
C ALA A 82 2.69 -8.34 2.05
N PRO A 83 3.46 -9.43 1.91
CA PRO A 83 4.46 -9.82 2.89
C PRO A 83 5.65 -8.86 2.86
N SER A 84 6.43 -8.87 3.94
CA SER A 84 7.76 -8.27 3.94
C SER A 84 8.72 -9.15 3.14
N PRO A 85 9.59 -8.58 2.28
CA PRO A 85 10.66 -9.33 1.64
C PRO A 85 11.74 -9.76 2.66
N GLU A 86 11.84 -9.08 3.81
CA GLU A 86 12.74 -9.42 4.91
C GLU A 86 11.95 -9.58 6.22
N PRO A 87 11.10 -10.62 6.33
CA PRO A 87 10.09 -10.74 7.38
C PRO A 87 10.66 -10.94 8.80
N ASP A 88 11.91 -11.38 8.90
CA ASP A 88 12.58 -11.57 10.19
C ASP A 88 13.29 -10.29 10.67
N SER A 89 13.48 -9.29 9.79
CA SER A 89 14.20 -8.03 10.10
C SER A 89 13.27 -6.82 10.14
N SER A 90 12.22 -6.82 9.32
CA SER A 90 11.39 -5.64 9.11
C SER A 90 9.99 -5.97 8.59
N ARG A 91 9.05 -5.05 8.80
CA ARG A 91 7.73 -5.09 8.17
C ARG A 91 7.81 -4.61 6.72
N ALA A 92 6.84 -5.02 5.90
CA ALA A 92 6.70 -4.50 4.54
C ALA A 92 6.54 -2.97 4.54
N THR A 93 7.25 -2.33 3.62
CA THR A 93 7.12 -0.90 3.30
C THR A 93 6.08 -0.69 2.19
N SER A 94 5.67 0.56 1.95
CA SER A 94 4.80 0.89 0.81
C SER A 94 5.39 0.42 -0.52
N ALA A 95 6.70 0.54 -0.70
CA ALA A 95 7.43 0.06 -1.87
C ALA A 95 7.34 -1.47 -2.05
N ASP A 96 7.39 -2.22 -0.96
CA ASP A 96 7.23 -3.68 -0.98
C ASP A 96 5.80 -4.05 -1.36
N THR A 97 4.81 -3.37 -0.78
CA THR A 97 3.39 -3.54 -1.13
C THR A 97 3.12 -3.25 -2.60
N PHE A 98 3.70 -2.18 -3.15
CA PHE A 98 3.58 -1.84 -4.57
C PHE A 98 4.16 -2.93 -5.46
N THR A 99 5.41 -3.34 -5.18
CA THR A 99 6.13 -4.34 -5.98
C THR A 99 5.41 -5.69 -5.94
N PHE A 100 5.00 -6.15 -4.75
CA PHE A 100 4.24 -7.37 -4.58
C PHE A 100 2.93 -7.34 -5.36
N THR A 101 2.22 -6.20 -5.32
CA THR A 101 0.94 -6.06 -6.02
C THR A 101 1.11 -6.11 -7.54
N ALA A 102 2.09 -5.36 -8.08
CA ALA A 102 2.36 -5.35 -9.51
C ALA A 102 2.69 -6.74 -10.06
N HIS A 103 3.53 -7.50 -9.34
CA HIS A 103 3.83 -8.89 -9.70
C HIS A 103 2.59 -9.79 -9.59
N THR A 104 1.86 -9.72 -8.47
CA THR A 104 0.74 -10.61 -8.18
C THR A 104 -0.43 -10.43 -9.16
N LEU A 105 -0.60 -9.21 -9.67
CA LEU A 105 -1.68 -8.87 -10.61
C LEU A 105 -1.21 -8.81 -12.07
N GLY A 106 0.09 -9.00 -12.35
CA GLY A 106 0.62 -8.96 -13.71
C GLY A 106 0.44 -7.60 -14.38
N MET A 107 0.75 -6.51 -13.68
CA MET A 107 0.46 -5.12 -14.09
C MET A 107 1.46 -4.55 -15.12
N GLN A 108 2.10 -5.37 -15.95
CA GLN A 108 3.09 -4.88 -16.92
C GLN A 108 2.43 -3.91 -17.93
N ASP A 109 3.10 -2.77 -18.18
CA ASP A 109 2.69 -1.73 -19.13
C ASP A 109 1.26 -1.18 -18.91
N SER A 110 0.77 -1.23 -17.67
CA SER A 110 -0.58 -0.77 -17.30
C SER A 110 -0.61 0.70 -16.86
N THR A 111 -1.81 1.21 -16.57
CA THR A 111 -2.01 2.50 -15.89
C THR A 111 -2.41 2.29 -14.43
N CYS A 112 -1.92 3.11 -13.51
CA CYS A 112 -2.19 3.01 -12.07
C CYS A 112 -2.49 4.40 -11.49
N LEU A 113 -3.70 4.55 -10.94
CA LEU A 113 -4.03 5.68 -10.06
C LEU A 113 -3.81 5.26 -8.60
N LEU A 114 -2.78 5.82 -7.98
CA LEU A 114 -2.48 5.63 -6.57
C LEU A 114 -3.25 6.66 -5.73
N VAL A 115 -4.19 6.17 -4.91
CA VAL A 115 -5.01 7.02 -4.04
C VAL A 115 -4.51 6.87 -2.59
N THR A 116 -4.13 7.97 -1.95
CA THR A 116 -3.54 7.96 -0.61
C THR A 116 -3.87 9.21 0.20
N GLY A 117 -3.52 9.23 1.49
CA GLY A 117 -3.67 10.43 2.32
C GLY A 117 -2.73 11.54 1.85
N GLN A 118 -3.21 12.80 1.83
CA GLN A 118 -2.47 13.95 1.28
C GLN A 118 -0.99 14.05 1.74
N PRO A 119 -0.64 13.88 3.03
CA PRO A 119 0.75 14.00 3.48
C PRO A 119 1.68 12.92 2.92
N PHE A 120 1.12 11.79 2.50
CA PHE A 120 1.87 10.65 2.00
C PHE A 120 2.15 10.73 0.50
N VAL A 121 1.41 11.57 -0.23
CA VAL A 121 1.50 11.71 -1.69
C VAL A 121 2.94 11.86 -2.18
N PRO A 122 3.77 12.77 -1.63
CA PRO A 122 5.10 12.99 -2.22
C PRO A 122 6.00 11.76 -2.11
N TYR A 123 6.10 11.14 -0.93
CA TYR A 123 6.96 9.97 -0.76
C TYR A 123 6.42 8.76 -1.53
N GLN A 124 5.10 8.52 -1.49
CA GLN A 124 4.51 7.38 -2.17
C GLN A 124 4.60 7.53 -3.69
N ASN A 125 4.50 8.74 -4.22
CA ASN A 125 4.71 9.00 -5.64
C ASN A 125 6.14 8.64 -6.06
N PHE A 126 7.16 9.04 -5.29
CA PHE A 126 8.54 8.65 -5.60
C PHE A 126 8.78 7.14 -5.51
N ASP A 127 8.21 6.48 -4.49
CA ASP A 127 8.28 5.02 -4.39
C ASP A 127 7.54 4.34 -5.54
N ALA A 128 6.38 4.83 -5.96
CA ALA A 128 5.63 4.29 -7.08
C ALA A 128 6.38 4.47 -8.41
N LEU A 129 7.01 5.61 -8.65
CA LEU A 129 7.87 5.78 -9.83
C LEU A 129 9.04 4.77 -9.81
N ARG A 130 9.69 4.61 -8.65
CA ARG A 130 10.85 3.73 -8.48
C ARG A 130 10.50 2.24 -8.61
N THR A 131 9.33 1.83 -8.12
CA THR A 131 8.93 0.42 -7.97
C THR A 131 7.89 -0.05 -8.97
N LEU A 132 7.04 0.83 -9.49
CA LEU A 132 6.01 0.51 -10.49
C LEU A 132 6.44 1.00 -11.88
N ALA A 133 6.71 2.29 -12.03
CA ALA A 133 6.92 2.87 -13.35
C ALA A 133 8.21 2.36 -14.02
N LEU A 134 9.34 2.45 -13.32
CA LEU A 134 10.62 2.01 -13.88
C LEU A 134 10.70 0.49 -14.14
N PRO A 135 10.27 -0.40 -13.23
CA PRO A 135 10.45 -1.84 -13.43
C PRO A 135 9.37 -2.49 -14.31
N PHE A 136 8.13 -1.96 -14.29
CA PHE A 136 6.98 -2.58 -14.94
C PHE A 136 6.38 -1.75 -16.08
N GLY A 137 6.95 -0.59 -16.42
CA GLY A 137 6.38 0.28 -17.46
C GLY A 137 5.02 0.89 -17.09
N ILE A 138 4.66 0.88 -15.79
CA ILE A 138 3.36 1.36 -15.33
C ILE A 138 3.30 2.88 -15.38
N GLN A 139 2.27 3.43 -16.03
CA GLN A 139 1.97 4.85 -15.97
C GLN A 139 1.28 5.18 -14.64
N VAL A 140 1.95 5.95 -13.77
CA VAL A 140 1.47 6.25 -12.42
C VAL A 140 0.95 7.69 -12.33
N GLU A 141 -0.24 7.85 -11.79
CA GLU A 141 -0.74 9.11 -11.24
C GLU A 141 -1.00 8.92 -9.74
N THR A 142 -0.62 9.90 -8.92
CA THR A 142 -0.84 9.83 -7.46
C THR A 142 -1.77 10.97 -7.03
N VAL A 143 -2.86 10.63 -6.34
CA VAL A 143 -3.83 11.58 -5.81
C VAL A 143 -3.93 11.47 -4.30
N GLY A 144 -3.93 12.62 -3.64
CA GLY A 144 -4.13 12.74 -2.21
C GLY A 144 -5.57 13.06 -1.87
N PHE A 145 -6.05 12.55 -0.74
CA PHE A 145 -7.32 12.94 -0.15
C PHE A 145 -7.17 13.32 1.32
N GLY A 146 -8.18 14.00 1.85
CA GLY A 146 -8.34 14.21 3.28
C GLY A 146 -7.41 15.26 3.89
N ILE A 147 -6.97 16.27 3.13
CA ILE A 147 -6.18 17.38 3.69
C ILE A 147 -6.93 18.08 4.83
N ASP A 148 -8.23 18.34 4.67
CA ASP A 148 -9.05 19.00 5.70
C ASP A 148 -9.15 18.14 6.98
N ARG A 149 -9.19 16.80 6.81
CA ARG A 149 -9.18 15.86 7.94
C ARG A 149 -7.80 15.81 8.60
N TYR A 150 -6.74 15.99 7.84
CA TYR A 150 -5.38 15.99 8.35
C TYR A 150 -5.08 17.27 9.12
N ASP A 151 -5.48 18.43 8.59
CA ASP A 151 -5.31 19.73 9.26
C ASP A 151 -6.08 19.79 10.58
N GLY A 152 -7.29 19.20 10.64
CA GLY A 152 -8.09 19.10 11.87
C GLY A 152 -7.52 18.16 12.94
N LEU A 153 -6.59 17.26 12.60
CA LEU A 153 -5.93 16.38 13.58
C LEU A 153 -4.90 17.12 14.43
N GLY A 154 -4.39 18.28 14.00
CA GLY A 154 -3.40 19.04 14.76
C GLY A 154 -3.88 19.47 16.15
N GLU A 155 -5.18 19.65 16.34
CA GLU A 155 -5.79 20.01 17.64
C GLU A 155 -6.01 18.79 18.56
N LEU A 156 -6.11 17.59 17.98
CA LEU A 156 -6.42 16.35 18.70
C LEU A 156 -5.19 15.45 18.91
N ASP A 157 -4.15 15.64 18.10
CA ASP A 157 -2.93 14.82 18.09
C ASP A 157 -1.69 15.68 18.34
N GLN A 158 -1.21 15.69 19.58
CA GLN A 158 0.00 16.42 19.97
C GLN A 158 1.27 15.93 19.22
N GLN A 159 1.23 14.74 18.60
CA GLN A 159 2.33 14.21 17.79
C GLN A 159 2.25 14.63 16.31
N HIS A 160 1.21 15.36 15.91
CA HIS A 160 0.96 15.72 14.52
C HIS A 160 2.17 16.41 13.83
N PRO A 161 2.88 17.37 14.44
CA PRO A 161 4.07 17.96 13.83
C PRO A 161 5.21 16.95 13.60
N ALA A 162 5.39 16.00 14.53
CA ALA A 162 6.42 14.97 14.41
C ALA A 162 6.09 13.99 13.28
N LYS A 163 4.81 13.64 13.10
CA LYS A 163 4.33 12.81 11.98
C LYS A 163 4.57 13.53 10.65
N LEU A 164 4.26 14.81 10.54
CA LEU A 164 4.56 15.62 9.35
C LEU A 164 6.05 15.65 9.00
N LEU A 165 6.92 15.90 9.99
CA LEU A 165 8.37 15.88 9.78
C LEU A 165 8.89 14.50 9.37
N GLN A 166 8.27 13.44 9.89
CA GLN A 166 8.56 12.08 9.45
C GLN A 166 8.18 11.86 7.98
N GLU A 167 7.04 12.38 7.52
CA GLU A 167 6.63 12.28 6.10
C GLU A 167 7.54 13.09 5.17
N VAL A 168 7.99 14.28 5.60
CA VAL A 168 9.01 15.05 4.86
C VAL A 168 10.32 14.26 4.75
N ARG A 169 10.77 13.65 5.86
CA ARG A 169 11.97 12.80 5.85
C ARG A 169 11.81 11.59 4.93
N SER A 170 10.66 10.92 4.95
CA SER A 170 10.34 9.81 4.04
C SER A 170 10.38 10.25 2.58
N THR A 171 9.82 11.43 2.28
CA THR A 171 9.83 12.02 0.93
C THR A 171 11.26 12.23 0.42
N ILE A 172 12.13 12.84 1.23
CA ILE A 172 13.53 13.08 0.84
C ILE A 172 14.26 11.76 0.58
N ARG A 173 14.01 10.74 1.41
CA ARG A 173 14.63 9.41 1.23
C ARG A 173 14.13 8.71 -0.03
N ALA A 174 12.82 8.74 -0.29
CA ALA A 174 12.22 8.14 -1.47
C ALA A 174 12.70 8.81 -2.77
N ALA A 175 12.79 10.15 -2.79
CA ALA A 175 13.33 10.91 -3.91
C ALA A 175 14.79 10.53 -4.22
N ARG A 176 15.63 10.42 -3.18
CA ARG A 176 17.04 9.99 -3.33
C ARG A 176 17.13 8.56 -3.89
N ALA A 177 16.36 7.63 -3.35
CA ALA A 177 16.33 6.25 -3.84
C ALA A 177 15.88 6.16 -5.31
N LEU A 178 14.94 7.02 -5.75
CA LEU A 178 14.54 7.11 -7.15
C LEU A 178 15.69 7.61 -8.04
N LEU A 179 16.37 8.68 -7.63
CA LEU A 179 17.52 9.22 -8.37
C LEU A 179 18.63 8.17 -8.52
N GLU A 180 18.99 7.51 -7.42
CA GLU A 180 20.00 6.44 -7.42
C GLU A 180 19.62 5.30 -8.39
N ARG A 181 18.32 4.97 -8.49
CA ARG A 181 17.80 3.96 -9.42
C ARG A 181 17.90 4.39 -10.88
N ILE A 182 17.60 5.66 -11.18
CA ILE A 182 17.70 6.25 -12.53
C ILE A 182 19.17 6.25 -12.97
N GLU A 183 20.06 6.78 -12.14
CA GLU A 183 21.51 6.81 -12.42
C GLU A 183 22.08 5.40 -12.64
N ALA A 184 21.63 4.41 -11.86
CA ALA A 184 22.03 3.02 -12.06
C ALA A 184 21.56 2.49 -13.42
N GLY A 185 20.35 2.84 -13.87
CA GLY A 185 19.83 2.49 -15.19
C GLY A 185 20.63 3.12 -16.33
N GLU A 186 20.98 4.40 -16.21
CA GLU A 186 21.80 5.12 -17.20
C GLU A 186 23.21 4.52 -17.33
N ARG A 187 23.83 4.17 -16.19
CA ARG A 187 25.13 3.47 -16.18
C ARG A 187 25.07 2.12 -16.89
N MET A 188 23.99 1.35 -16.71
CA MET A 188 23.81 0.08 -17.42
C MET A 188 23.59 0.26 -18.93
N ALA A 189 22.90 1.32 -19.34
CA ALA A 189 22.65 1.62 -20.76
C ALA A 189 23.91 2.12 -21.50
N THR A 190 24.88 2.69 -20.77
CA THR A 190 26.10 3.29 -21.34
C THR A 190 27.34 2.39 -21.30
N ASP A 191 27.29 1.20 -20.68
CA ASP A 191 28.37 0.20 -20.72
C ASP A 191 28.05 -0.93 -21.72
N PRO A 192 28.64 -0.93 -22.94
CA PRO A 192 28.32 -1.90 -23.99
C PRO A 192 29.04 -3.25 -23.84
N ARG A 193 29.62 -3.56 -22.67
CA ARG A 193 30.37 -4.81 -22.40
C ARG A 193 29.58 -5.89 -21.64
N ARG A 194 28.28 -6.01 -21.92
CA ARG A 194 27.47 -7.20 -21.59
C ARG A 194 26.65 -7.65 -22.79
#